data_AF-A0A7V9KAA7-F1
#
_entry.id   AF-A0A7V9KAA7-F1
#
_cell.length_a   1.000
_cell.length_b   1.000
_cell.length_c   1.000
_cell.angle_alpha   90.00
_cell.angle_beta   90.00
_cell.angle_gamma   90.00
#
_symmetry.space_group_name_H-M   'P 1'
#
loop_
_entity.id
_entity.type
_entity.pdbx_description
1 polymer ?
#
loop_
_entity_poly.entity_id
_entity_poly.type
_entity_poly.pdbx_seq_one_letter_code
_entity_poly.pdbx_strand_id
1 'polypeptide(L)'
;MDLDRLYGGSFIDWDAVAASWNKRTVPSRLLLFAARRYLEEHPAATDEERAETLGPVSLPDEIKRAYAAPPATEGHAARLWGEFVDAAVAAEMELVTYGER
;
A
#
# COMPACT_ATOMS: atom_id res chain seq x y z
N MET A 1 2.10 -16.71 14.34
CA MET A 1 1.81 -15.76 13.24
C MET A 1 1.93 -14.38 13.85
N ASP A 2 2.82 -13.56 13.31
CA ASP A 2 3.05 -12.20 13.81
C ASP A 2 1.93 -11.30 13.25
N LEU A 3 0.95 -11.00 14.11
CA LEU A 3 -0.25 -10.23 13.72
C LEU A 3 0.08 -8.77 13.46
N ASP A 4 1.08 -8.21 14.14
CA ASP A 4 1.48 -6.82 13.95
C ASP A 4 2.18 -6.64 12.60
N ARG A 5 3.02 -7.61 12.19
CA ARG A 5 3.59 -7.62 10.83
C ARG A 5 2.54 -7.83 9.75
N LEU A 6 1.54 -8.68 10.02
CA LEU A 6 0.44 -8.91 9.08
C LEU A 6 -0.42 -7.66 8.94
N TYR A 7 -0.79 -7.03 10.05
CA TYR A 7 -1.49 -5.75 10.03
C TYR A 7 -0.65 -4.66 9.36
N GLY A 8 0.65 -4.65 9.62
CA GLY A 8 1.64 -3.78 8.99
C GLY A 8 1.91 -4.09 7.51
N GLY A 9 1.13 -4.93 6.83
CA GLY A 9 1.28 -5.16 5.39
C GLY A 9 2.69 -5.58 4.97
N SER A 10 3.47 -6.20 5.87
CA SER A 10 4.86 -6.61 5.60
C SER A 10 4.97 -7.75 4.57
N PHE A 11 3.83 -8.32 4.18
CA PHE A 11 3.72 -9.39 3.18
C PHE A 11 3.55 -8.88 1.74
N ILE A 12 3.32 -7.57 1.56
CA ILE A 12 3.11 -6.98 0.22
C ILE A 12 4.42 -7.00 -0.56
N ASP A 13 4.39 -7.51 -1.79
CA ASP A 13 5.51 -7.40 -2.73
C ASP A 13 5.50 -6.03 -3.43
N TRP A 14 6.25 -5.09 -2.86
CA TRP A 14 6.32 -3.71 -3.35
C TRP A 14 6.99 -3.57 -4.72
N ASP A 15 7.81 -4.53 -5.14
CA ASP A 15 8.39 -4.53 -6.49
C ASP A 15 7.32 -4.89 -7.53
N ALA A 16 6.46 -5.87 -7.23
CA ALA A 16 5.30 -6.20 -8.06
C ALA A 16 4.30 -5.03 -8.14
N VAL A 17 4.03 -4.36 -7.01
CA VAL A 17 3.20 -3.14 -6.97
C VAL A 17 3.79 -2.03 -7.83
N ALA A 18 5.12 -1.82 -7.77
CA ALA A 18 5.81 -0.84 -8.62
C ALA A 18 5.74 -1.22 -10.11
N ALA A 19 5.85 -2.51 -10.46
CA ALA A 19 5.68 -2.97 -11.82
C ALA A 19 4.25 -2.69 -12.34
N SER A 20 3.23 -2.89 -11.50
CA SER A 20 1.83 -2.54 -11.78
C SER A 20 1.65 -1.03 -12.01
N TRP A 21 2.28 -0.22 -11.16
CA TRP A 21 2.30 1.25 -11.29
C TRP A 21 2.93 1.73 -12.60
N ASN A 22 4.09 1.18 -12.96
CA ASN A 22 4.79 1.54 -14.20
C ASN A 22 3.97 1.19 -15.46
N LYS A 23 3.16 0.13 -15.39
CA LYS A 23 2.20 -0.24 -16.44
C LYS A 23 0.91 0.57 -16.41
N ARG A 24 0.71 1.42 -15.39
CA ARG A 24 -0.48 2.26 -15.19
C ARG A 24 -1.77 1.44 -15.20
N THR A 25 -1.78 0.33 -14.45
CA THR A 25 -2.96 -0.53 -14.30
C THR A 25 -4.10 0.19 -13.58
N VAL A 26 -5.28 -0.44 -13.50
CA VAL A 26 -6.40 0.16 -12.76
C VAL A 26 -6.13 0.11 -11.24
N PRO A 27 -5.69 -1.01 -10.64
CA PRO A 27 -5.37 -1.06 -9.22
C PRO A 27 -4.25 -0.15 -8.82
N SER A 28 -3.23 0.07 -9.66
CA SER A 28 -2.17 1.00 -9.28
C SER A 28 -2.70 2.43 -9.12
N ARG A 29 -3.71 2.82 -9.92
CA ARG A 29 -4.42 4.10 -9.74
C ARG A 29 -5.31 4.08 -8.49
N LEU A 30 -6.04 2.99 -8.25
CA LEU A 30 -6.90 2.84 -7.07
C LEU A 30 -6.08 2.87 -5.76
N LEU A 31 -4.90 2.25 -5.76
CA LEU A 31 -3.94 2.32 -4.66
C LEU A 31 -3.53 3.76 -4.37
N LEU A 32 -3.24 4.57 -5.40
CA LEU A 32 -2.93 5.99 -5.20
C LEU A 32 -4.11 6.76 -4.58
N PHE A 33 -5.35 6.48 -4.98
CA PHE A 33 -6.53 7.11 -4.38
C PHE A 33 -6.72 6.68 -2.92
N ALA A 34 -6.54 5.38 -2.62
CA ALA A 34 -6.60 4.87 -1.26
C ALA A 34 -5.53 5.49 -0.36
N ALA A 35 -4.29 5.62 -0.86
CA ALA A 35 -3.19 6.27 -0.15
C ALA A 35 -3.50 7.74 0.18
N ARG A 36 -4.00 8.51 -0.79
CA ARG A 36 -4.37 9.91 -0.59
C ARG A 36 -5.49 10.07 0.44
N ARG A 37 -6.54 9.26 0.30
CA ARG A 37 -7.66 9.26 1.25
C ARG A 37 -7.18 8.93 2.66
N TYR A 38 -6.33 7.92 2.81
CA TYR A 38 -5.78 7.54 4.09
C TYR A 38 -4.99 8.69 4.73
N LEU A 39 -4.11 9.36 3.98
CA LEU A 39 -3.31 10.48 4.47
C LEU A 39 -4.14 11.72 4.81
N GLU A 40 -5.24 11.99 4.07
CA GLU A 40 -6.15 13.10 4.35
C GLU A 40 -6.92 12.88 5.66
N GLU A 41 -7.42 11.66 5.89
CA GLU A 41 -8.19 11.33 7.09
C GLU A 41 -7.29 10.98 8.30
N HIS A 42 -6.01 10.67 8.07
CA HIS A 42 -5.08 10.27 9.14
C HIS A 42 -3.62 10.75 8.92
N PRO A 43 -3.26 11.93 9.43
CA PRO A 43 -1.86 12.32 9.55
C PRO A 43 -1.20 11.57 10.72
N ALA A 44 -0.71 10.36 10.47
CA ALA A 44 0.01 9.55 11.45
C ALA A 44 1.50 9.89 11.54
N ALA A 45 2.11 9.48 12.65
CA ALA A 45 3.56 9.45 12.79
C ALA A 45 4.17 8.47 11.78
N THR A 46 5.30 8.87 11.19
CA THR A 46 6.03 8.05 10.23
C THR A 46 6.92 7.05 10.97
N ASP A 47 6.79 5.79 10.59
CA ASP A 47 7.71 4.69 10.90
C ASP A 47 8.89 4.74 9.91
N GLU A 48 10.08 5.05 10.43
CA GLU A 48 11.30 5.23 9.65
C GLU A 48 11.76 3.93 8.96
N GLU A 49 11.60 2.76 9.60
CA GLU A 49 12.00 1.46 9.03
C GLU A 49 11.18 1.16 7.76
N ARG A 50 9.88 1.50 7.81
CA ARG A 50 8.97 1.31 6.68
C ARG A 50 9.21 2.33 5.57
N ALA A 51 9.60 3.56 5.94
CA ALA A 51 10.01 4.58 4.97
C ALA A 51 11.27 4.17 4.21
N GLU A 52 12.27 3.62 4.90
CA GLU A 52 13.52 3.13 4.31
C GLU A 52 13.26 1.96 3.35
N THR A 53 12.37 1.04 3.73
CA THR A 53 11.97 -0.12 2.90
C THR A 53 11.46 0.31 1.53
N LEU A 54 10.66 1.38 1.45
CA LEU A 54 10.11 1.92 0.20
C LEU A 54 10.97 3.00 -0.47
N GLY A 55 12.06 3.43 0.18
CA GLY A 55 13.04 4.36 -0.37
C GLY A 55 13.44 4.04 -1.81
N PRO A 56 13.95 2.82 -2.11
CA PRO A 56 14.44 2.47 -3.43
C PRO A 56 13.33 2.16 -4.46
N VAL A 57 12.08 1.94 -4.02
CA VAL A 57 10.99 1.50 -4.89
C VAL A 57 10.43 2.68 -5.69
N SER A 58 10.23 2.53 -7.00
CA SER A 58 9.69 3.58 -7.87
C SER A 58 8.16 3.68 -7.77
N LEU A 59 7.68 4.32 -6.70
CA LEU A 59 6.26 4.57 -6.43
C LEU A 59 6.00 6.05 -6.09
N PRO A 60 4.77 6.55 -6.29
CA PRO A 60 4.34 7.87 -5.80
C PRO A 60 4.60 8.08 -4.31
N ASP A 61 5.01 9.29 -3.94
CA ASP A 61 5.34 9.65 -2.56
C ASP A 61 4.14 9.51 -1.62
N GLU A 62 2.91 9.68 -2.11
CA GLU A 62 1.71 9.45 -1.31
C GLU A 62 1.56 7.99 -0.89
N ILE A 63 1.89 7.03 -1.77
CA ILE A 63 1.85 5.60 -1.43
C ILE A 63 2.95 5.27 -0.42
N LYS A 64 4.16 5.82 -0.62
CA LYS A 64 5.28 5.63 0.31
C LYS A 64 4.96 6.17 1.71
N ARG A 65 4.42 7.39 1.78
CA ARG A 65 4.03 8.02 3.06
C ARG A 65 2.87 7.30 3.72
N ALA A 66 1.87 6.87 2.96
CA ALA A 66 0.75 6.10 3.52
C ALA A 66 1.26 4.79 4.14
N TYR A 67 2.08 4.03 3.40
CA TYR A 67 2.69 2.82 3.94
C TYR A 67 3.54 3.11 5.16
N ALA A 68 4.38 4.15 5.15
CA ALA A 68 5.25 4.47 6.26
C ALA A 68 4.50 4.98 7.51
N ALA A 69 3.18 5.18 7.48
CA ALA A 69 2.44 5.73 8.61
C ALA A 69 1.25 4.83 8.98
N PRO A 70 1.47 3.59 9.46
CA PRO A 70 0.37 2.70 9.86
C PRO A 70 -0.40 3.30 11.04
N PRO A 71 -1.73 3.10 11.13
CA PRO A 71 -2.47 3.56 12.28
C PRO A 71 -2.34 2.57 13.44
N ALA A 72 -2.86 2.93 14.61
CA ALA A 72 -3.13 1.94 15.65
C ALA A 72 -4.12 0.88 15.13
N THR A 73 -4.02 -0.34 15.64
CA THR A 73 -4.81 -1.52 15.23
C THR A 73 -6.33 -1.37 15.43
N GLU A 74 -6.78 -0.35 16.15
CA GLU A 74 -8.18 -0.08 16.46
C GLU A 74 -8.64 1.30 15.96
N GLY A 75 -9.90 1.40 15.51
CA GLY A 75 -10.56 2.66 15.17
C GLY A 75 -10.84 2.89 13.67
N HIS A 76 -11.35 4.07 13.32
CA HIS A 76 -11.73 4.42 11.94
C HIS A 76 -10.55 4.41 10.96
N ALA A 77 -9.36 4.78 11.43
CA ALA A 77 -8.13 4.73 10.64
C ALA A 77 -7.73 3.30 10.25
N ALA A 78 -8.04 2.29 11.07
CA ALA A 78 -7.78 0.89 10.76
C ALA A 78 -8.57 0.41 9.55
N ARG A 79 -9.78 0.94 9.33
CA ARG A 79 -10.61 0.63 8.15
C ARG A 79 -9.99 1.19 6.88
N LEU A 80 -9.58 2.45 6.90
CA LEU A 80 -8.92 3.10 5.75
C LEU A 80 -7.56 2.48 5.44
N TRP A 81 -6.84 2.06 6.48
CA TRP A 81 -5.61 1.30 6.34
C TRP A 81 -5.86 -0.06 5.67
N GLY A 82 -6.92 -0.78 6.07
CA GLY A 82 -7.35 -2.00 5.39
C GLY A 82 -7.64 -1.77 3.90
N GLU A 83 -8.38 -0.71 3.56
CA GLU A 83 -8.65 -0.33 2.16
C GLU A 83 -7.36 -0.04 1.36
N PHE A 84 -6.39 0.61 1.99
CA PHE A 84 -5.07 0.86 1.40
C PHE A 84 -4.30 -0.45 1.17
N VAL A 85 -4.26 -1.35 2.16
CA VAL A 85 -3.60 -2.66 2.06
C VAL A 85 -4.27 -3.52 0.99
N ASP A 86 -5.60 -3.59 0.95
CA ASP A 86 -6.35 -4.34 -0.07
C ASP A 86 -6.06 -3.82 -1.47
N ALA A 87 -5.96 -2.50 -1.65
CA ALA A 87 -5.60 -1.90 -2.93
C ALA A 87 -4.14 -2.22 -3.32
N ALA A 88 -3.23 -2.32 -2.36
CA ALA A 88 -1.85 -2.72 -2.60
C ALA A 88 -1.76 -4.19 -3.03
N VAL A 89 -2.49 -5.08 -2.36
CA VAL A 89 -2.62 -6.50 -2.74
C VAL A 89 -3.23 -6.65 -4.13
N ALA A 90 -4.27 -5.87 -4.46
CA ALA A 90 -4.85 -5.87 -5.80
C ALA A 90 -3.81 -5.42 -6.86
N ALA A 91 -2.99 -4.41 -6.55
CA ALA A 91 -1.94 -3.95 -7.45
C ALA A 91 -0.81 -4.97 -7.62
N GLU A 92 -0.44 -5.69 -6.55
CA GLU A 92 0.48 -6.82 -6.57
C GLU A 92 -0.05 -7.96 -7.45
N MET A 93 -1.33 -8.31 -7.29
CA MET A 93 -1.97 -9.42 -8.00
C MET A 93 -2.37 -9.12 -9.45
N GLU A 94 -2.39 -7.85 -9.89
CA GLU A 94 -2.71 -7.45 -11.26
C GLU A 94 -1.57 -7.75 -12.27
N LEU A 95 -0.98 -8.94 -12.13
CA LEU A 95 -0.14 -9.62 -13.10
C LEU A 95 -0.76 -10.95 -13.58
N VAL A 96 -2.07 -11.16 -13.37
CA VAL A 96 -2.81 -12.17 -14.14
C VAL A 96 -3.11 -11.55 -15.51
N THR A 97 -2.33 -11.96 -16.51
CA THR A 97 -2.57 -11.63 -17.92
C THR A 97 -4.01 -11.96 -18.29
N TYR A 98 -4.79 -10.93 -18.60
CA TYR A 98 -6.12 -11.06 -19.22
C TYR A 98 -5.93 -11.58 -20.66
N GLY A 99 -5.63 -12.88 -20.81
CA GLY A 99 -5.25 -13.45 -22.10
C GLY A 99 -4.88 -14.94 -22.16
N GLU A 100 -4.97 -15.70 -21.06
CA GLU A 100 -4.75 -17.16 -21.08
C GLU A 100 -6.01 -17.92 -20.65
N ARG A 101 -7.07 -17.84 -21.47
CA ARG A 101 -8.24 -18.71 -21.39
C ARG A 101 -8.57 -19.32 -22.74
#